data_AF-A0A835BR53-F1
#
_entry.id   AF-A0A835BR53-F1
#
_cell.length_a   1.000
_cell.length_b   1.000
_cell.length_c   1.000
_cell.angle_alpha   90.00
_cell.angle_beta   90.00
_cell.angle_gamma   90.00
#
_symmetry.space_group_name_H-M   'P 1'
#
loop_
_entity.id
_entity.type
_entity.pdbx_description
1 polymer ?
#
loop_
_entity_poly.entity_id
_entity_poly.type
_entity_poly.pdbx_seq_one_letter_code
_entity_poly.pdbx_strand_id
1 'polypeptide(L)'
;MEHVCLHSLLRTPEDRTHAIGSVIKRLGEIIPGIRNELYPVTSSFGMPVYFSLERAAAPYFGIKAYGVHMNGYVEKGDQKFLWIGKRSDVKQTYPGMLDHLVAGGLPYGISCKENIIKECGEEAGIPRSISTNATSVGAISYMDIEGFRYKRDVLFCYDLKLPANFVPNNEDGEVDSFRLIPVPHAANIIRRTEFFKPNCNLVIIDFLFRHGYIHPDCRGYLDLLQSLRSGDCS
;
A
#
# COMPACT_ATOMS: atom_id res chain seq x y z
N MET A 1 20.42 -27.57 -1.41
CA MET A 1 19.66 -26.31 -1.48
C MET A 1 20.42 -25.30 -0.64
N GLU A 2 21.04 -24.32 -1.28
CA GLU A 2 21.69 -23.22 -0.56
C GLU A 2 20.62 -22.34 0.08
N HIS A 3 20.79 -22.02 1.35
CA HIS A 3 19.86 -21.20 2.10
C HIS A 3 20.62 -20.30 3.07
N VAL A 4 20.06 -19.13 3.36
CA VAL A 4 20.59 -18.21 4.37
C VAL A 4 19.81 -18.41 5.66
N CYS A 5 20.50 -18.76 6.74
CA CYS A 5 19.91 -18.91 8.08
C CYS A 5 20.38 -17.82 9.02
N LEU A 6 19.49 -17.40 9.93
CA LEU A 6 19.90 -16.65 11.11
C LEU A 6 20.73 -17.53 12.04
N HIS A 7 21.71 -16.92 12.71
CA HIS A 7 22.56 -17.63 13.65
C HIS A 7 21.73 -18.20 14.82
N SER A 8 21.99 -19.45 15.22
CA SER A 8 21.20 -20.17 16.23
C SER A 8 21.21 -19.55 17.63
N LEU A 9 22.17 -18.65 17.90
CA LEU A 9 22.25 -17.88 19.15
C LEU A 9 21.23 -16.71 19.21
N LEU A 10 20.62 -16.32 18.09
CA LEU A 10 19.60 -15.27 18.05
C LEU A 10 18.24 -15.87 18.42
N ARG A 11 17.98 -15.97 19.73
CA ARG A 11 16.86 -16.74 20.26
C ARG A 11 15.54 -15.97 20.26
N THR A 12 15.59 -14.67 20.54
CA THR A 12 14.39 -13.82 20.63
C THR A 12 14.15 -13.01 19.34
N PRO A 13 12.92 -12.56 19.07
CA PRO A 13 12.65 -11.60 18.00
C PRO A 13 13.48 -10.32 18.13
N GLU A 14 13.75 -9.88 19.35
CA GLU A 14 14.54 -8.68 19.66
C GLU A 14 16.02 -8.90 19.30
N ASP A 15 16.60 -10.05 19.65
CA ASP A 15 17.99 -10.39 19.30
C ASP A 15 18.19 -10.34 17.78
N ARG A 16 17.24 -10.94 17.05
CA ARG A 16 17.25 -11.00 15.58
C ARG A 16 17.10 -9.61 14.98
N THR A 17 16.17 -8.81 15.49
CA THR A 17 15.94 -7.43 15.05
C THR A 17 17.22 -6.59 15.21
N HIS A 18 17.87 -6.64 16.37
CA HIS A 18 19.11 -5.90 16.61
C HIS A 18 20.28 -6.37 15.74
N ALA A 19 20.45 -7.68 15.60
CA ALA A 19 21.52 -8.27 14.80
C ALA A 19 21.36 -7.90 13.32
N ILE A 20 20.15 -8.07 12.76
CA ILE A 20 19.87 -7.71 11.37
C ILE A 20 19.91 -6.21 11.15
N GLY A 21 19.44 -5.39 12.10
CA GLY A 21 19.58 -3.94 12.04
C GLY A 21 21.05 -3.50 11.93
N SER A 22 21.95 -4.16 12.64
CA SER A 22 23.40 -3.91 12.55
C SER A 22 23.97 -4.28 11.18
N VAL A 23 23.45 -5.35 10.55
CA VAL A 23 23.81 -5.74 9.18
C VAL A 23 23.32 -4.70 8.18
N ILE A 24 22.05 -4.29 8.26
CA ILE A 24 21.48 -3.25 7.37
C ILE A 24 22.31 -1.97 7.44
N LYS A 25 22.69 -1.54 8.65
CA LYS A 25 23.55 -0.35 8.82
C LYS A 25 24.91 -0.49 8.14
N ARG A 26 25.50 -1.69 8.15
CA ARG A 26 26.78 -1.97 7.49
C ARG A 26 26.65 -2.08 5.96
N LEU A 27 25.51 -2.55 5.47
CA LEU A 27 25.20 -2.59 4.04
C LEU A 27 25.06 -1.19 3.44
N GLY A 28 24.70 -0.19 4.25
CA GLY A 28 24.77 1.23 3.89
C GLY A 28 24.01 1.54 2.61
N GLU A 29 24.71 2.07 1.60
CA GLU A 29 24.14 2.52 0.33
C GLU A 29 23.45 1.42 -0.48
N ILE A 30 23.69 0.13 -0.18
CA ILE A 30 22.96 -0.99 -0.79
C ILE A 30 21.48 -0.94 -0.40
N ILE A 31 21.15 -0.43 0.79
CA ILE A 31 19.78 -0.27 1.29
C ILE A 31 19.50 1.23 1.50
N PRO A 32 19.23 1.99 0.43
CA PRO A 32 18.97 3.41 0.52
C PRO A 32 17.57 3.69 1.10
N GLY A 33 17.38 4.91 1.61
CA GLY A 33 16.05 5.40 2.00
C GLY A 33 15.52 4.81 3.29
N ILE A 34 16.39 4.65 4.30
CA ILE A 34 16.02 4.29 5.68
C ILE A 34 14.94 5.24 6.21
N ARG A 35 13.91 4.68 6.85
CA ARG A 35 12.76 5.44 7.36
C ARG A 35 12.61 5.39 8.88
N ASN A 36 13.41 4.58 9.57
CA ASN A 36 13.23 4.28 11.00
C ASN A 36 11.84 3.70 11.28
N GLU A 37 11.34 2.89 10.35
CA GLU A 37 10.04 2.26 10.42
C GLU A 37 10.22 0.76 10.28
N LEU A 38 9.73 0.01 11.26
CA LEU A 38 9.90 -1.43 11.33
C LEU A 38 8.70 -2.15 10.75
N TYR A 39 8.96 -3.08 9.83
CA TYR A 39 7.98 -4.05 9.31
C TYR A 39 8.11 -5.39 10.02
N PRO A 40 6.99 -6.11 10.26
CA PRO A 40 7.03 -7.46 10.81
C PRO A 40 7.59 -8.45 9.79
N VAL A 41 8.55 -9.29 10.21
CA VAL A 41 8.95 -10.49 9.45
C VAL A 41 8.16 -11.67 9.95
N THR A 42 7.27 -12.18 9.10
CA THR A 42 6.35 -13.28 9.39
C THR A 42 6.25 -14.20 8.18
N SER A 43 5.85 -15.46 8.39
CA SER A 43 5.49 -16.38 7.30
C SER A 43 4.31 -15.86 6.50
N SER A 44 3.37 -15.21 7.21
CA SER A 44 2.12 -14.70 6.68
C SER A 44 1.38 -13.76 7.62
N PHE A 45 0.36 -13.09 7.09
CA PHE A 45 -0.40 -12.13 7.88
C PHE A 45 -1.10 -12.79 9.07
N GLY A 46 -0.94 -12.21 10.27
CA GLY A 46 -1.52 -12.74 11.51
C GLY A 46 -0.72 -13.88 12.16
N MET A 47 0.33 -14.40 11.52
CA MET A 47 1.21 -15.39 12.12
C MET A 47 2.25 -14.75 13.07
N PRO A 48 2.87 -15.54 13.97
CA PRO A 48 3.86 -15.02 14.90
C PRO A 48 5.00 -14.26 14.20
N VAL A 49 5.30 -13.07 14.71
CA VAL A 49 6.40 -12.25 14.20
C VAL A 49 7.73 -12.85 14.64
N TYR A 50 8.57 -13.23 13.68
CA TYR A 50 9.88 -13.83 13.97
C TYR A 50 10.90 -12.79 14.43
N PHE A 51 10.83 -11.58 13.88
CA PHE A 51 11.61 -10.38 14.18
C PHE A 51 11.05 -9.20 13.37
N SER A 52 11.57 -8.00 13.58
CA SER A 52 11.21 -6.80 12.80
C SER A 52 12.38 -6.33 11.94
N LEU A 53 12.07 -5.75 10.79
CA LEU A 53 13.04 -5.32 9.78
C LEU A 53 12.78 -3.87 9.39
N GLU A 54 13.84 -3.07 9.21
CA GLU A 54 13.71 -1.73 8.61
C GLU A 54 13.00 -1.82 7.25
N ARG A 55 11.95 -1.00 7.06
CA ARG A 55 11.10 -0.98 5.86
C ARG A 55 11.90 -0.89 4.57
N ALA A 56 12.95 -0.07 4.53
CA ALA A 56 13.78 0.07 3.34
C ALA A 56 14.47 -1.25 2.92
N ALA A 57 14.73 -2.14 3.88
CA ALA A 57 15.38 -3.42 3.65
C ALA A 57 14.41 -4.52 3.18
N ALA A 58 13.09 -4.34 3.35
CA ALA A 58 12.08 -5.36 3.03
C ALA A 58 12.26 -6.03 1.64
N PRO A 59 12.42 -5.27 0.53
CA PRO A 59 12.63 -5.88 -0.79
C PRO A 59 13.96 -6.63 -0.92
N TYR A 60 15.00 -6.24 -0.21
CA TYR A 60 16.32 -6.88 -0.30
C TYR A 60 16.37 -8.21 0.46
N PHE A 61 15.56 -8.33 1.50
CA PHE A 61 15.40 -9.57 2.26
C PHE A 61 14.26 -10.45 1.74
N GLY A 62 13.50 -10.00 0.73
CA GLY A 62 12.41 -10.76 0.11
C GLY A 62 11.29 -11.13 1.09
N ILE A 63 11.10 -10.33 2.15
CA ILE A 63 10.02 -10.56 3.11
C ILE A 63 8.68 -10.17 2.50
N LYS A 64 7.59 -10.70 3.04
CA LYS A 64 6.26 -10.18 2.76
C LYS A 64 6.09 -8.81 3.41
N ALA A 65 5.67 -7.82 2.62
CA ALA A 65 5.35 -6.49 3.11
C ALA A 65 3.84 -6.25 3.00
N TYR A 66 3.28 -5.61 4.01
CA TYR A 66 1.85 -5.32 4.08
C TYR A 66 1.62 -3.81 3.99
N GLY A 67 0.51 -3.41 3.38
CA GLY A 67 0.09 -2.02 3.30
C GLY A 67 -1.42 -1.90 3.39
N VAL A 68 -1.90 -0.70 3.68
CA VAL A 68 -3.33 -0.35 3.66
C VAL A 68 -3.54 0.71 2.58
N HIS A 69 -4.56 0.54 1.77
CA HIS A 69 -4.88 1.44 0.67
C HIS A 69 -6.38 1.72 0.68
N MET A 70 -6.78 2.98 0.56
CA MET A 70 -8.19 3.37 0.60
C MET A 70 -8.64 4.14 -0.63
N ASN A 71 -9.71 3.67 -1.25
CA ASN A 71 -10.48 4.43 -2.22
C ASN A 71 -11.43 5.38 -1.47
N GLY A 72 -11.05 6.65 -1.36
CA GLY A 72 -11.93 7.71 -0.88
C GLY A 72 -12.81 8.22 -2.01
N TYR A 73 -14.13 8.03 -1.93
CA TYR A 73 -15.05 8.39 -3.00
C TYR A 73 -16.23 9.22 -2.51
N VAL A 74 -16.81 10.01 -3.40
CA VAL A 74 -18.09 10.70 -3.18
C VAL A 74 -19.10 10.27 -4.24
N GLU A 75 -20.37 10.36 -3.89
CA GLU A 75 -21.48 10.11 -4.83
C GLU A 75 -22.19 11.44 -5.11
N LYS A 76 -22.40 11.74 -6.39
CA LYS A 76 -23.15 12.91 -6.86
C LYS A 76 -24.20 12.42 -7.86
N GLY A 77 -25.45 12.33 -7.41
CA GLY A 77 -26.49 11.60 -8.15
C GLY A 77 -26.08 10.14 -8.34
N ASP A 78 -26.21 9.64 -9.57
CA ASP A 78 -25.89 8.24 -9.91
C ASP A 78 -24.40 8.02 -10.26
N GLN A 79 -23.55 9.05 -10.07
CA GLN A 79 -22.13 9.00 -10.43
C GLN A 79 -21.23 8.93 -9.20
N LYS A 80 -20.19 8.09 -9.27
CA LYS A 80 -19.11 8.05 -8.28
C LYS A 80 -17.88 8.81 -8.76
N PHE A 81 -17.24 9.50 -7.83
CA PHE A 81 -16.01 10.24 -8.04
C PHE A 81 -14.97 9.79 -7.02
N LEU A 82 -13.73 9.61 -7.47
CA LEU A 82 -12.60 9.27 -6.61
C LEU A 82 -11.80 10.53 -6.30
N TRP A 83 -11.40 10.66 -5.04
CA TRP A 83 -10.34 11.57 -4.64
C TRP A 83 -8.99 10.91 -4.95
N ILE A 84 -8.17 11.60 -5.73
CA ILE A 84 -6.84 11.19 -6.16
C ILE A 84 -5.84 12.18 -5.58
N GLY A 85 -4.84 11.67 -4.86
CA GLY A 85 -3.70 12.46 -4.40
C GLY A 85 -2.63 12.55 -5.48
N LYS A 86 -1.86 13.64 -5.50
CA LYS A 86 -0.58 13.73 -6.19
C LYS A 86 0.52 13.71 -5.14
N ARG A 87 1.45 12.78 -5.23
CA ARG A 87 2.55 12.63 -4.27
C ARG A 87 3.44 13.86 -4.28
N SER A 88 3.92 14.27 -3.11
CA SER A 88 4.93 15.33 -2.99
C SER A 88 6.18 15.00 -3.80
N ASP A 89 6.77 16.02 -4.43
CA ASP A 89 7.99 15.86 -5.24
C ASP A 89 9.22 15.48 -4.40
N VAL A 90 9.16 15.65 -3.08
CA VAL A 90 10.22 15.23 -2.14
C VAL A 90 10.08 13.79 -1.65
N LYS A 91 9.03 13.06 -2.06
CA LYS A 91 8.86 11.65 -1.69
C LYS A 91 10.02 10.82 -2.25
N GLN A 92 10.61 10.00 -1.38
CA GLN A 92 11.70 9.07 -1.77
C GLN A 92 11.30 8.06 -2.85
N THR A 93 10.02 7.70 -2.95
CA THR A 93 9.51 6.77 -3.95
C THR A 93 8.37 7.40 -4.72
N TYR A 94 8.42 7.27 -6.05
CA TYR A 94 7.37 7.76 -6.95
C TYR A 94 7.00 9.24 -6.71
N PRO A 95 7.97 10.18 -6.64
CA PRO A 95 7.67 11.60 -6.46
C PRO A 95 6.80 12.12 -7.62
N GLY A 96 5.84 12.99 -7.31
CA GLY A 96 4.97 13.63 -8.30
C GLY A 96 3.91 12.74 -8.97
N MET A 97 3.93 11.42 -8.75
CA MET A 97 2.95 10.49 -9.32
C MET A 97 1.58 10.61 -8.64
N LEU A 98 0.52 10.20 -9.33
CA LEU A 98 -0.82 10.07 -8.74
C LEU A 98 -0.87 8.88 -7.77
N ASP A 99 -1.62 9.03 -6.69
CA ASP A 99 -1.80 8.04 -5.62
C ASP A 99 -3.28 7.99 -5.19
N HIS A 100 -3.59 7.08 -4.26
CA HIS A 100 -4.88 7.09 -3.59
C HIS A 100 -5.09 8.37 -2.78
N LEU A 101 -6.31 8.52 -2.25
CA LEU A 101 -6.55 9.52 -1.20
C LEU A 101 -5.72 9.22 0.05
N VAL A 102 -5.64 7.95 0.45
CA VAL A 102 -4.86 7.48 1.61
C VAL A 102 -4.22 6.13 1.29
N ALA A 103 -2.90 5.99 1.51
CA ALA A 103 -2.18 4.73 1.36
C ALA A 103 -0.88 4.67 2.18
N GLY A 104 -0.84 3.77 3.16
CA GLY A 104 0.32 3.58 4.04
C GLY A 104 0.92 2.18 3.96
N GLY A 105 2.21 2.07 4.28
CA GLY A 105 2.78 0.79 4.71
C GLY A 105 2.11 0.32 6.00
N LEU A 106 2.19 -0.97 6.36
CA LEU A 106 1.70 -1.47 7.64
C LEU A 106 2.87 -1.76 8.60
N PRO A 107 3.14 -0.85 9.56
CA PRO A 107 4.20 -1.04 10.54
C PRO A 107 3.94 -2.21 11.49
N TYR A 108 5.00 -2.63 12.17
CA TYR A 108 4.89 -3.53 13.30
C TYR A 108 4.06 -2.89 14.44
N GLY A 109 3.19 -3.69 15.06
CA GLY A 109 2.47 -3.30 16.28
C GLY A 109 1.18 -2.50 16.07
N ILE A 110 0.74 -2.26 14.83
CA ILE A 110 -0.53 -1.58 14.52
C ILE A 110 -1.46 -2.47 13.69
N SER A 111 -2.77 -2.42 13.97
CA SER A 111 -3.76 -3.15 13.17
C SER A 111 -4.01 -2.44 11.84
N CYS A 112 -4.51 -3.15 10.82
CA CYS A 112 -4.86 -2.53 9.54
C CYS A 112 -5.88 -1.39 9.70
N LYS A 113 -6.87 -1.57 10.60
CA LYS A 113 -7.92 -0.58 10.84
C LYS A 113 -7.39 0.67 11.54
N GLU A 114 -6.55 0.52 12.55
CA GLU A 114 -5.94 1.68 13.22
C GLU A 114 -4.93 2.38 12.29
N ASN A 115 -4.19 1.62 11.48
CA ASN A 115 -3.27 2.20 10.51
C ASN A 115 -4.01 3.03 9.47
N ILE A 116 -5.08 2.52 8.85
CA ILE A 116 -5.82 3.34 7.87
C ILE A 116 -6.47 4.57 8.52
N ILE A 117 -6.87 4.52 9.79
CA ILE A 117 -7.38 5.68 10.53
C ILE A 117 -6.29 6.72 10.78
N LYS A 118 -5.07 6.28 11.15
CA LYS A 118 -3.89 7.15 11.31
C LYS A 118 -3.57 7.85 9.98
N GLU A 119 -3.34 7.08 8.91
CA GLU A 119 -2.99 7.59 7.59
C GLU A 119 -4.08 8.52 7.02
N CYS A 120 -5.36 8.25 7.32
CA CYS A 120 -6.47 9.15 6.99
C CYS A 120 -6.30 10.55 7.56
N GLY A 121 -5.84 10.66 8.81
CA GLY A 121 -5.58 11.93 9.46
C GLY A 121 -4.36 12.63 8.88
N GLU A 122 -3.25 11.89 8.73
CA GLU A 122 -1.95 12.44 8.31
C GLU A 122 -1.94 12.86 6.83
N GLU A 123 -2.36 11.99 5.92
CA GLU A 123 -2.24 12.26 4.48
C GLU A 123 -3.36 13.15 3.96
N ALA A 124 -4.57 13.07 4.52
CA ALA A 124 -5.78 13.66 3.92
C ALA A 124 -6.66 14.48 4.87
N GLY A 125 -6.25 14.66 6.14
CA GLY A 125 -7.00 15.46 7.11
C GLY A 125 -8.39 14.90 7.42
N ILE A 126 -8.61 13.59 7.22
CA ILE A 126 -9.89 12.93 7.45
C ILE A 126 -10.01 12.65 8.96
N PRO A 127 -10.97 13.27 9.66
CA PRO A 127 -11.11 13.08 11.09
C PRO A 127 -11.54 11.66 11.43
N ARG A 128 -11.19 11.20 12.64
CA ARG A 128 -11.56 9.86 13.14
C ARG A 128 -13.06 9.59 13.10
N SER A 129 -13.90 10.60 13.26
CA SER A 129 -15.36 10.49 13.14
C SER A 129 -15.83 10.05 11.74
N ILE A 130 -15.01 10.23 10.71
CA ILE A 130 -15.27 9.78 9.34
C ILE A 130 -14.45 8.52 9.03
N SER A 131 -13.16 8.48 9.33
CA SER A 131 -12.26 7.38 8.94
C SER A 131 -12.59 6.04 9.62
N THR A 132 -13.28 6.04 10.76
CA THR A 132 -13.80 4.82 11.38
C THR A 132 -14.83 4.10 10.50
N ASN A 133 -15.48 4.78 9.56
CA ASN A 133 -16.42 4.17 8.61
C ASN A 133 -15.75 3.50 7.40
N ALA A 134 -14.42 3.58 7.27
CA ALA A 134 -13.71 2.91 6.19
C ALA A 134 -13.94 1.39 6.25
N THR A 135 -14.46 0.81 5.17
CA THR A 135 -14.86 -0.59 5.09
C THR A 135 -13.77 -1.40 4.41
N SER A 136 -13.38 -2.53 4.99
CA SER A 136 -12.45 -3.46 4.33
C SER A 136 -13.17 -4.17 3.19
N VAL A 137 -12.56 -4.20 2.02
CA VAL A 137 -13.18 -4.68 0.76
C VAL A 137 -12.37 -5.77 0.06
N GLY A 138 -11.30 -6.24 0.70
CA GLY A 138 -10.44 -7.30 0.21
C GLY A 138 -8.96 -6.96 0.32
N ALA A 139 -8.15 -7.67 -0.46
CA ALA A 139 -6.73 -7.40 -0.58
C ALA A 139 -6.28 -7.60 -2.02
N ILE A 140 -5.11 -7.09 -2.36
CA ILE A 140 -4.37 -7.36 -3.61
C ILE A 140 -3.01 -7.91 -3.24
N SER A 141 -2.49 -8.82 -4.05
CA SER A 141 -1.14 -9.35 -3.88
C SER A 141 -0.40 -9.38 -5.20
N TYR A 142 0.87 -9.00 -5.16
CA TYR A 142 1.75 -9.11 -6.32
C TYR A 142 3.18 -9.39 -5.88
N MET A 143 3.95 -9.88 -6.84
CA MET A 143 5.38 -10.06 -6.71
C MET A 143 6.08 -9.33 -7.84
N ASP A 144 7.21 -8.70 -7.53
CA ASP A 144 8.00 -7.95 -8.50
C ASP A 144 9.48 -8.13 -8.19
N ILE A 145 10.29 -8.28 -9.23
CA ILE A 145 11.74 -8.48 -9.13
C ILE A 145 12.44 -7.40 -9.95
N GLU A 146 13.25 -6.60 -9.27
CA GLU A 146 14.00 -5.52 -9.89
C GLU A 146 15.46 -5.52 -9.37
N GLY A 147 16.36 -6.10 -10.16
CA GLY A 147 17.75 -6.31 -9.74
C GLY A 147 17.83 -7.19 -8.49
N PHE A 148 18.37 -6.65 -7.40
CA PHE A 148 18.49 -7.35 -6.11
C PHE A 148 17.25 -7.23 -5.22
N ARG A 149 16.20 -6.57 -5.70
CA ARG A 149 14.96 -6.35 -4.94
C ARG A 149 13.92 -7.38 -5.35
N TYR A 150 13.38 -8.08 -4.36
CA TYR A 150 12.24 -8.97 -4.49
C TYR A 150 11.11 -8.46 -3.62
N LYS A 151 10.11 -7.84 -4.25
CA LYS A 151 8.92 -7.32 -3.57
C LYS A 151 7.84 -8.39 -3.54
N ARG A 152 7.24 -8.56 -2.36
CA ARG A 152 6.14 -9.48 -2.10
C ARG A 152 5.10 -8.72 -1.29
N ASP A 153 4.31 -7.91 -1.98
CA ASP A 153 3.43 -6.94 -1.33
C ASP A 153 2.00 -7.49 -1.25
N VAL A 154 1.37 -7.32 -0.10
CA VAL A 154 -0.06 -7.52 0.12
C VAL A 154 -0.68 -6.21 0.56
N LEU A 155 -1.64 -5.72 -0.22
CA LEU A 155 -2.31 -4.44 0.01
C LEU A 155 -3.74 -4.68 0.49
N PHE A 156 -4.01 -4.42 1.77
CA PHE A 156 -5.36 -4.44 2.33
C PHE A 156 -6.15 -3.24 1.83
N CYS A 157 -7.24 -3.53 1.12
CA CYS A 157 -8.03 -2.52 0.44
C CYS A 157 -9.20 -2.09 1.31
N TYR A 158 -9.42 -0.77 1.33
CA TYR A 158 -10.53 -0.12 2.02
C TYR A 158 -11.30 0.78 1.06
N ASP A 159 -12.59 0.93 1.30
CA ASP A 159 -13.41 1.95 0.67
C ASP A 159 -13.99 2.88 1.75
N LEU A 160 -14.01 4.18 1.46
CA LEU A 160 -14.65 5.18 2.32
C LEU A 160 -15.48 6.14 1.47
N LYS A 161 -16.80 6.09 1.67
CA LYS A 161 -17.70 7.11 1.15
C LYS A 161 -17.58 8.37 2.00
N LEU A 162 -17.11 9.45 1.39
CA LEU A 162 -16.93 10.74 2.03
C LEU A 162 -18.18 11.63 1.87
N PRO A 163 -18.41 12.57 2.82
CA PRO A 163 -19.42 13.61 2.64
C PRO A 163 -19.18 14.39 1.34
N ALA A 164 -20.26 14.78 0.65
CA ALA A 164 -20.15 15.46 -0.64
C ALA A 164 -19.42 16.81 -0.59
N ASN A 165 -19.40 17.44 0.59
CA ASN A 165 -18.72 18.71 0.89
C ASN A 165 -17.33 18.53 1.53
N PHE A 166 -16.87 17.29 1.74
CA PHE A 166 -15.54 17.05 2.29
C PHE A 166 -14.47 17.38 1.24
N VAL A 167 -13.46 18.13 1.66
CA VAL A 167 -12.26 18.45 0.87
C VAL A 167 -11.05 17.98 1.69
N PRO A 168 -10.23 17.06 1.16
CA PRO A 168 -9.05 16.59 1.86
C PRO A 168 -8.00 17.71 2.01
N ASN A 169 -7.26 17.65 3.10
CA ASN A 169 -6.14 18.53 3.39
C ASN A 169 -4.90 17.70 3.70
N ASN A 170 -3.74 18.11 3.20
CA ASN A 170 -2.48 17.45 3.56
C ASN A 170 -2.02 17.97 4.93
N GLU A 171 -1.78 17.08 5.90
CA GLU A 171 -1.35 17.45 7.26
C GLU A 171 0.13 17.16 7.53
N ASP A 172 0.78 16.29 6.77
CA ASP A 172 2.13 15.78 7.06
C ASP A 172 3.21 16.11 6.00
N GLY A 173 2.81 16.71 4.87
CA GLY A 173 3.71 17.07 3.78
C GLY A 173 3.89 15.98 2.71
N GLU A 174 3.19 14.86 2.83
CA GLU A 174 3.36 13.70 1.94
C GLU A 174 2.63 13.84 0.59
N VAL A 175 1.61 14.70 0.52
CA VAL A 175 0.76 14.92 -0.66
C VAL A 175 0.86 16.37 -1.17
N ASP A 176 1.18 16.55 -2.45
CA ASP A 176 1.27 17.87 -3.09
C ASP A 176 -0.12 18.50 -3.31
N SER A 177 -1.06 17.72 -3.84
CA SER A 177 -2.42 18.21 -4.13
C SER A 177 -3.43 17.08 -4.28
N PHE A 178 -4.72 17.44 -4.20
CA PHE A 178 -5.83 16.53 -4.43
C PHE A 178 -6.69 16.94 -5.62
N ARG A 179 -7.24 15.93 -6.30
CA ARG A 179 -8.23 16.10 -7.37
C ARG A 179 -9.37 15.10 -7.21
N LEU A 180 -10.59 15.60 -7.31
CA LEU A 180 -11.78 14.77 -7.39
C LEU A 180 -12.14 14.52 -8.85
N ILE A 181 -12.08 13.27 -9.30
CA ILE A 181 -12.33 12.90 -10.71
C ILE A 181 -13.42 11.82 -10.83
N PRO A 182 -14.20 11.79 -11.93
CA PRO A 182 -15.12 10.69 -12.19
C PRO A 182 -14.39 9.35 -12.24
N VAL A 183 -14.98 8.28 -11.70
CA VAL A 183 -14.40 6.93 -11.76
C VAL A 183 -14.03 6.49 -13.20
N PRO A 184 -14.85 6.73 -14.24
CA PRO A 184 -14.46 6.43 -15.62
C PRO A 184 -13.21 7.20 -16.11
N HIS A 185 -12.93 8.38 -15.54
CA HIS A 185 -11.72 9.14 -15.85
C HIS A 185 -10.50 8.45 -15.23
N ALA A 186 -10.58 8.03 -13.96
CA ALA A 186 -9.51 7.25 -13.32
C ALA A 186 -9.17 5.99 -14.13
N ALA A 187 -10.20 5.24 -14.56
CA ALA A 187 -10.02 4.06 -15.42
C ALA A 187 -9.32 4.40 -16.76
N ASN A 188 -9.65 5.53 -17.37
CA ASN A 188 -9.00 5.96 -18.62
C ASN A 188 -7.54 6.38 -18.42
N ILE A 189 -7.18 6.99 -17.29
CA ILE A 189 -5.80 7.31 -16.95
C ILE A 189 -5.00 6.00 -16.84
N ILE A 190 -5.47 5.05 -16.03
CA ILE A 190 -4.85 3.73 -15.86
C ILE A 190 -4.63 3.02 -17.20
N ARG A 191 -5.61 3.09 -18.10
CA ARG A 191 -5.55 2.40 -19.40
C ARG A 191 -4.58 3.05 -20.40
N ARG A 192 -4.30 4.35 -20.27
CA ARG A 192 -3.66 5.13 -21.35
C ARG A 192 -2.34 5.78 -20.94
N THR A 193 -2.01 5.81 -19.66
CA THR A 193 -0.82 6.50 -19.15
C THR A 193 -0.18 5.71 -18.01
N GLU A 194 0.98 6.17 -17.54
CA GLU A 194 1.71 5.64 -16.38
C GLU A 194 1.76 6.67 -15.24
N PHE A 195 0.74 7.53 -15.11
CA PHE A 195 0.76 8.62 -14.12
C PHE A 195 0.51 8.17 -12.69
N PHE A 196 -0.17 7.05 -12.49
CA PHE A 196 -0.35 6.48 -11.16
C PHE A 196 0.89 5.72 -10.71
N LYS A 197 1.23 5.89 -9.43
CA LYS A 197 2.13 4.97 -8.72
C LYS A 197 1.69 3.53 -9.01
N PRO A 198 2.58 2.61 -9.43
CA PRO A 198 2.20 1.36 -10.08
C PRO A 198 1.15 0.54 -9.32
N ASN A 199 1.33 0.36 -8.02
CA ASN A 199 0.43 -0.45 -7.20
C ASN A 199 -0.94 0.21 -6.92
N CYS A 200 -1.08 1.51 -7.19
CA CYS A 200 -2.36 2.21 -7.10
C CYS A 200 -3.28 1.86 -8.25
N ASN A 201 -2.72 1.59 -9.43
CA ASN A 201 -3.50 1.06 -10.55
C ASN A 201 -4.24 -0.22 -10.14
N LEU A 202 -3.56 -1.13 -9.43
CA LEU A 202 -4.14 -2.41 -9.03
C LEU A 202 -5.35 -2.25 -8.11
N VAL A 203 -5.22 -1.40 -7.08
CA VAL A 203 -6.29 -1.15 -6.09
C VAL A 203 -7.48 -0.41 -6.71
N ILE A 204 -7.23 0.52 -7.63
CA ILE A 204 -8.31 1.19 -8.36
C ILE A 204 -8.97 0.19 -9.33
N ILE A 205 -8.23 -0.69 -10.00
CA ILE A 205 -8.82 -1.74 -10.85
C ILE A 205 -9.73 -2.66 -10.03
N ASP A 206 -9.31 -3.08 -8.84
CA ASP A 206 -10.17 -3.84 -7.90
C ASP A 206 -11.44 -3.07 -7.53
N PHE A 207 -11.34 -1.77 -7.27
CA PHE A 207 -12.52 -0.90 -7.09
C PHE A 207 -13.44 -0.92 -8.33
N LEU A 208 -12.87 -0.84 -9.54
CA LEU A 208 -13.65 -0.88 -10.78
C LEU A 208 -14.40 -2.22 -10.95
N PHE A 209 -13.80 -3.35 -10.57
CA PHE A 209 -14.49 -4.64 -10.54
C PHE A 209 -15.64 -4.65 -9.52
N ARG A 210 -15.35 -4.31 -8.26
CA ARG A 210 -16.34 -4.39 -7.17
C ARG A 210 -17.51 -3.42 -7.34
N HIS A 211 -17.30 -2.29 -8.02
CA HIS A 211 -18.33 -1.28 -8.27
C HIS A 211 -18.95 -1.37 -9.68
N GLY A 212 -18.65 -2.43 -10.44
CA GLY A 212 -19.35 -2.74 -11.70
C GLY A 212 -18.93 -1.91 -12.92
N TYR A 213 -17.76 -1.29 -12.89
CA TYR A 213 -17.20 -0.55 -14.04
C TYR A 213 -16.47 -1.46 -15.05
N ILE A 214 -16.06 -2.65 -14.61
CA ILE A 214 -15.50 -3.70 -15.49
C ILE A 214 -16.51 -4.85 -15.53
N HIS A 215 -17.00 -5.18 -16.73
CA HIS A 215 -18.04 -6.20 -16.93
C HIS A 215 -17.45 -7.54 -17.38
N PRO A 216 -18.08 -8.68 -17.01
CA PRO A 216 -17.64 -10.02 -17.41
C PRO A 216 -17.45 -10.23 -18.92
N ASP A 217 -18.19 -9.48 -19.75
CA ASP A 217 -18.08 -9.54 -21.21
C ASP A 217 -16.86 -8.81 -21.77
N CYS A 218 -16.08 -8.11 -20.94
CA CYS A 218 -14.82 -7.50 -21.35
C CYS A 218 -13.77 -8.57 -21.66
N ARG A 219 -13.07 -8.43 -22.79
CA ARG A 219 -11.94 -9.30 -23.14
C ARG A 219 -10.87 -9.27 -22.04
N GLY A 220 -10.44 -10.45 -21.59
CA GLY A 220 -9.40 -10.59 -20.56
C GLY A 220 -9.89 -10.36 -19.12
N TYR A 221 -11.21 -10.31 -18.88
CA TYR A 221 -11.78 -10.08 -17.55
C TYR A 221 -11.22 -11.01 -16.48
N LEU A 222 -11.23 -12.33 -16.74
CA LEU A 222 -10.77 -13.34 -15.78
C LEU A 222 -9.26 -13.27 -15.55
N ASP A 223 -8.47 -13.06 -16.60
CA ASP A 223 -7.01 -12.94 -16.51
C ASP A 223 -6.63 -11.71 -15.66
N LEU A 224 -7.30 -10.57 -15.89
CA LEU A 224 -7.08 -9.36 -15.12
C LEU A 224 -7.49 -9.55 -13.66
N LEU A 225 -8.66 -10.14 -13.39
CA LEU A 225 -9.13 -10.43 -12.04
C LEU A 225 -8.16 -11.34 -11.28
N GLN A 226 -7.68 -12.40 -11.94
CA GLN A 226 -6.69 -13.32 -11.36
C GLN A 226 -5.35 -12.62 -11.09
N SER A 227 -4.92 -11.72 -11.98
CA SER A 227 -3.64 -11.02 -11.87
C SER A 227 -3.54 -10.13 -10.63
N LEU A 228 -4.69 -9.63 -10.12
CA LEU A 228 -4.77 -8.88 -8.85
C LEU A 228 -4.44 -9.74 -7.61
N ARG A 229 -4.31 -11.05 -7.78
CA ARG A 229 -3.97 -12.04 -6.73
C ARG A 229 -2.81 -12.93 -7.14
N SER A 230 -1.91 -12.40 -7.97
CA SER A 230 -0.76 -13.15 -8.49
C SER A 230 0.32 -13.41 -7.43
N GLY A 231 0.39 -12.57 -6.40
CA GLY A 231 1.27 -12.78 -5.25
C GLY A 231 0.71 -13.73 -4.20
N ASP A 232 1.59 -14.32 -3.41
CA ASP A 232 1.21 -15.12 -2.24
C ASP A 232 0.64 -14.23 -1.13
N CYS A 233 -0.67 -14.33 -0.89
CA CYS A 233 -1.39 -13.65 0.20
C CYS A 233 -1.25 -14.32 1.57
N SER A 234 -0.85 -15.61 1.58
CA SER A 234 -1.05 -16.53 2.69
C SER A 234 0.12 -16.64 3.63
#